data_AF-A0A6N0LYK7-F1
#
_entry.id   AF-A0A6N0LYK7-F1
#
_cell.length_a   1.000
_cell.length_b   1.000
_cell.length_c   1.000
_cell.angle_alpha   90.00
_cell.angle_beta   90.00
_cell.angle_gamma   90.00
#
_symmetry.space_group_name_H-M   'P 1'
#
loop_
_entity.id
_entity.type
_entity.pdbx_description
1 polymer ?
#
loop_
_entity_poly.entity_id
_entity_poly.type
_entity_poly.pdbx_seq_one_letter_code
_entity_poly.pdbx_strand_id
1 'polypeptide(L)'
;MQISDRSLAVTNSTLSILIAELSTECLRVQALVNQLQLPSLTTNQQAEILAELLAATVHLHNHCDEDFQTLIVEEMENLPDEED
;
A
#
# COMPACT_ATOMS: atom_id res chain seq x y z
N MET A 1 -4.04 9.82 9.55
CA MET A 1 -3.71 10.57 8.32
C MET A 1 -4.94 10.51 7.44
N GLN A 2 -5.48 11.67 7.04
CA GLN A 2 -6.59 11.72 6.12
C GLN A 2 -6.02 11.43 4.73
N ILE A 3 -6.33 10.27 4.15
CA ILE A 3 -6.12 10.04 2.72
C ILE A 3 -6.92 11.17 2.06
N SER A 4 -6.22 12.12 1.45
CA SER A 4 -6.92 13.19 0.75
C SER A 4 -7.64 12.54 -0.42
N ASP A 5 -8.92 12.84 -0.65
CA ASP A 5 -9.71 12.46 -1.86
C ASP A 5 -9.15 13.14 -3.13
N ARG A 6 -7.84 13.32 -3.20
CA ARG A 6 -7.16 13.84 -4.37
C ARG A 6 -7.20 12.75 -5.42
N SER A 7 -7.81 13.08 -6.55
CA SER A 7 -7.75 12.27 -7.75
C SER A 7 -6.31 11.87 -8.03
N LEU A 8 -6.09 10.56 -8.21
CA LEU A 8 -4.83 10.06 -8.73
C LEU A 8 -4.73 10.48 -10.21
N ALA A 9 -3.51 10.78 -10.64
CA ALA A 9 -3.22 11.05 -12.05
C ALA A 9 -3.04 9.73 -12.80
N VAL A 10 -4.07 8.88 -12.76
CA VAL A 10 -4.17 7.60 -13.48
C VAL A 10 -5.51 7.56 -14.18
N THR A 11 -5.54 6.99 -15.37
CA THR A 11 -6.70 6.95 -16.25
C THR A 11 -7.47 5.64 -16.08
N ASN A 12 -6.79 4.54 -15.76
CA ASN A 12 -7.42 3.26 -15.47
C ASN A 12 -8.09 3.28 -14.08
N SER A 13 -9.42 3.17 -14.05
CA SER A 13 -10.19 3.20 -12.80
C SER A 13 -9.90 2.03 -11.87
N THR A 14 -9.63 0.84 -12.42
CA THR A 14 -9.25 -0.33 -11.63
C THR A 14 -7.90 -0.09 -10.96
N LEU A 15 -6.91 0.40 -11.72
CA LEU A 15 -5.61 0.77 -11.17
C LEU A 15 -5.73 1.85 -10.09
N SER A 16 -6.58 2.86 -10.30
CA SER A 16 -6.84 3.89 -9.29
C SER A 16 -7.35 3.32 -7.98
N ILE A 17 -8.26 2.34 -8.02
CA ILE A 17 -8.80 1.67 -6.83
C ILE A 17 -7.69 0.86 -6.16
N LEU A 18 -6.94 0.07 -6.93
CA LEU A 18 -5.87 -0.76 -6.39
C LEU A 18 -4.75 0.07 -5.75
N ILE A 19 -4.40 1.23 -6.32
CA ILE A 19 -3.43 2.15 -5.69
C ILE A 19 -3.97 2.71 -4.37
N ALA A 20 -5.28 3.00 -4.28
CA ALA A 20 -5.89 3.47 -3.04
C ALA A 20 -5.91 2.38 -1.94
N GLU A 21 -6.19 1.12 -2.33
CA GLU A 21 -6.10 -0.05 -1.44
C GLU A 21 -4.67 -0.29 -0.98
N LEU A 22 -3.71 -0.30 -1.92
CA LEU A 22 -2.27 -0.41 -1.63
C LEU A 22 -1.81 0.69 -0.66
N SER A 23 -2.25 1.94 -0.87
CA SER A 23 -1.93 3.04 0.05
C SER A 23 -2.47 2.78 1.45
N THR A 24 -3.67 2.20 1.57
CA THR A 24 -4.28 1.87 2.86
C THR A 24 -3.49 0.78 3.58
N GLU A 25 -3.10 -0.27 2.87
CA GLU A 25 -2.31 -1.37 3.46
C GLU A 25 -0.89 -0.91 3.83
N CYS A 26 -0.24 -0.09 3.00
CA CYS A 26 1.06 0.52 3.31
C CYS A 26 1.00 1.38 4.60
N LEU A 27 -0.06 2.15 4.80
CA LEU A 27 -0.27 2.93 6.02
C LEU A 27 -0.44 2.01 7.24
N ARG A 28 -1.12 0.87 7.09
CA ARG A 28 -1.26 -0.13 8.16
C ARG A 28 0.09 -0.73 8.54
N VAL A 29 0.88 -1.16 7.56
CA VAL A 29 2.25 -1.67 7.78
C VAL A 29 3.10 -0.62 8.51
N GLN A 30 3.07 0.63 8.05
CA GLN A 30 3.81 1.73 8.70
C GLN A 30 3.36 1.93 10.15
N ALA A 31 2.06 1.90 10.42
CA ALA A 31 1.53 2.04 11.78
C ALA A 31 2.01 0.91 12.70
N LEU A 32 2.05 -0.33 12.23
CA LEU A 32 2.53 -1.48 13.00
C LEU A 32 4.04 -1.40 13.27
N VAL A 33 4.83 -0.99 12.27
CA VAL A 33 6.27 -0.74 12.45
C VAL A 33 6.51 0.36 13.48
N ASN A 34 5.73 1.44 13.45
CA ASN A 34 5.83 2.50 14.45
C ASN A 34 5.44 2.01 15.86
N GLN A 35 4.45 1.12 15.97
CA GLN A 35 4.07 0.52 17.25
C GLN A 35 5.22 -0.33 17.83
N LEU A 36 5.96 -1.07 16.99
CA LEU A 36 7.15 -1.82 17.43
C LEU A 36 8.26 -0.94 18.00
N GLN A 37 8.26 0.36 17.69
CA GLN A 37 9.26 1.31 18.21
C GLN A 37 8.86 1.89 19.57
N LEU A 38 7.65 1.62 20.08
CA LEU A 38 7.21 2.12 21.37
C LEU A 38 8.08 1.55 22.51
N PRO A 39 8.49 2.40 23.47
CA PRO A 39 9.18 1.89 24.65
C PRO A 39 8.22 1.02 25.48
N SER A 40 8.77 0.00 26.15
CA SER A 40 8.06 -0.78 27.16
C SER A 40 6.86 -1.61 26.67
N LEU A 41 6.90 -2.12 25.43
CA LEU A 41 5.96 -3.14 24.99
C LEU A 41 6.04 -4.38 25.89
N THR A 42 4.89 -4.88 26.32
CA THR A 42 4.81 -6.21 26.92
C THR A 42 5.01 -7.28 25.83
N THR A 43 5.43 -8.49 26.23
CA THR A 43 5.61 -9.61 25.29
C THR A 43 4.31 -9.93 24.53
N ASN A 44 3.14 -9.81 25.17
CA ASN A 44 1.86 -10.04 24.51
C ASN A 44 1.56 -8.98 23.44
N GLN A 45 1.75 -7.70 23.76
CA GLN A 45 1.60 -6.63 22.76
C GLN A 45 2.57 -6.79 21.59
N GLN A 46 3.82 -7.17 21.88
CA GLN A 46 4.80 -7.45 20.84
C GLN A 46 4.35 -8.60 19.92
N ALA A 47 3.83 -9.70 20.51
CA ALA A 47 3.33 -10.83 19.74
C ALA A 47 2.12 -10.46 18.87
N GLU A 48 1.18 -9.68 19.40
CA GLU A 48 0.02 -9.17 18.66
C GLU A 48 0.44 -8.29 17.48
N ILE A 49 1.32 -7.31 17.71
CA ILE A 49 1.82 -6.42 16.65
C ILE A 49 2.54 -7.23 15.57
N LEU A 50 3.35 -8.23 15.94
CA LEU A 50 4.05 -9.09 14.98
C LEU A 50 3.09 -9.97 14.17
N ALA A 51 2.05 -10.51 14.80
CA ALA A 51 1.03 -11.30 14.11
C ALA A 51 0.24 -10.45 13.11
N GLU A 52 -0.13 -9.23 13.49
CA GLU A 52 -0.78 -8.28 12.59
C GLU A 52 0.14 -7.84 11.46
N LEU A 53 1.42 -7.61 11.75
CA LEU A 53 2.41 -7.24 10.73
C LEU A 53 2.60 -8.37 9.71
N LEU A 54 2.62 -9.63 10.16
CA LEU A 54 2.65 -10.79 9.27
C LEU A 54 1.43 -10.84 8.36
N ALA A 55 0.23 -10.62 8.90
CA ALA A 55 -0.98 -10.59 8.09
C ALA A 55 -0.94 -9.44 7.06
N ALA A 56 -0.50 -8.25 7.48
CA ALA A 56 -0.38 -7.09 6.63
C ALA A 56 0.65 -7.28 5.51
N THR A 57 1.79 -7.92 5.77
CA THR A 57 2.80 -8.18 4.72
C THR A 57 2.33 -9.24 3.72
N VAL A 58 1.54 -10.24 4.14
CA VAL A 58 0.88 -11.18 3.22
C VAL A 58 -0.16 -10.47 2.36
N HIS A 59 -0.97 -9.59 2.94
CA HIS A 59 -1.94 -8.79 2.17
C HIS A 59 -1.24 -7.86 1.18
N LEU A 60 -0.16 -7.20 1.60
CA LEU A 60 0.63 -6.34 0.73
C LEU A 60 1.22 -7.10 -0.45
N HIS A 61 1.69 -8.34 -0.23
CA HIS A 61 2.16 -9.20 -1.31
C HIS A 61 1.06 -9.45 -2.35
N ASN A 62 -0.16 -9.77 -1.90
CA ASN A 62 -1.30 -9.99 -2.79
C ASN A 62 -1.74 -8.70 -3.53
N HIS A 63 -1.65 -7.53 -2.89
CA HIS A 63 -1.97 -6.25 -3.54
C HIS A 63 -0.89 -5.77 -4.53
N CYS A 64 0.31 -6.37 -4.49
CA CYS A 64 1.42 -6.07 -5.39
C CYS A 64 1.71 -7.23 -6.35
N ASP A 65 0.68 -7.99 -6.73
CA ASP A 65 0.79 -9.15 -7.61
C ASP A 65 1.04 -8.78 -9.09
N GLU A 66 1.09 -9.80 -9.95
CA GLU A 66 1.39 -9.63 -11.38
C GLU A 66 0.31 -8.82 -12.11
N ASP A 67 -0.96 -8.95 -11.72
CA ASP A 67 -2.07 -8.21 -12.33
C ASP A 67 -1.96 -6.72 -12.00
N PHE A 68 -1.67 -6.37 -10.74
CA PHE A 68 -1.43 -4.97 -10.35
C PHE A 68 -0.22 -4.38 -11.08
N GLN A 69 0.87 -5.13 -11.18
CA GLN A 69 2.08 -4.69 -11.88
C GLN A 69 1.83 -4.47 -13.38
N THR A 70 1.05 -5.36 -14.01
CA THR A 70 0.66 -5.23 -15.43
C THR A 70 -0.12 -3.94 -15.67
N LEU A 71 -1.08 -3.63 -14.81
CA LEU A 71 -1.86 -2.39 -14.92
C LEU A 71 -0.98 -1.13 -14.79
N ILE A 72 0.04 -1.15 -13.92
CA ILE A 72 1.00 -0.04 -13.83
C ILE A 72 1.78 0.12 -15.14
N VAL A 73 2.25 -0.99 -15.71
CA VAL A 73 2.99 -0.97 -16.99
C VAL A 73 2.10 -0.43 -18.11
N GLU A 74 0.86 -0.90 -18.22
CA GLU A 74 -0.10 -0.38 -19.21
C GLU A 74 -0.36 1.11 -19.02
N GLU A 75 -0.54 1.58 -17.79
CA GLU A 75 -0.72 3.01 -17.51
C GLU A 75 0.52 3.83 -17.92
N MET A 76 1.72 3.31 -17.67
CA MET A 76 2.99 3.94 -18.08
C MET A 76 3.13 4.02 -19.61
N GLU A 77 2.80 2.94 -20.33
CA GLU A 77 2.88 2.87 -21.80
C GLU A 77 1.87 3.81 -22.48
N ASN A 78 0.79 4.17 -21.79
CA ASN A 78 -0.25 5.08 -22.29
C ASN A 78 0.03 6.56 -21.96
N LEU A 79 1.13 6.87 -21.26
CA LEU A 79 1.50 8.26 -21.03
C LEU A 79 1.82 8.96 -22.36
N PRO A 80 1.41 10.22 -22.55
CA PRO A 80 1.78 10.97 -23.73
C PRO A 80 3.30 11.17 -23.75
N ASP A 81 3.90 11.07 -24.94
CA ASP A 81 5.28 11.50 -25.13
C ASP A 81 5.42 12.97 -24.69
N GLU A 82 6.53 13.32 -24.03
CA GLU A 82 6.84 14.72 -23.76
C GLU A 82 7.01 15.43 -25.11
N GLU A 83 6.11 16.36 -25.44
CA GLU A 83 6.31 17.27 -26.58
C GLU A 83 7.51 18.17 -26.24
N ASP A 84 8.64 17.97 -26.93
CA ASP A 84 9.86 18.80 -26.85
C ASP A 84 9.61 20.31 -27.10
#